data_AF-I3YEF0-F1
#
_entry.id   AF-I3YEF0-F1
#
_cell.length_a   1.000
_cell.length_b   1.000
_cell.length_c   1.000
_cell.angle_alpha   90.00
_cell.angle_beta   90.00
_cell.angle_gamma   90.00
#
_symmetry.space_group_name_H-M   'P 1'
#
loop_
_entity.id
_entity.type
_entity.pdbx_description
1 polymer ?
#
loop_
_entity_poly.entity_id
_entity_poly.type
_entity_poly.pdbx_seq_one_letter_code
_entity_poly.pdbx_strand_id
1 'polypeptide(L)'
;MSEAGEPKPSGDVLTPAQRSRCMSRIRSRDTGPEILIRRALFARGYRYRIHDRKLPGRPDIVFPGRRALIMIHGCFWHTHGCHLSATPATRREFWERKLGENRARDDRVLNALRLAGWRVLTVWECALRGKNRQDPGAVIDACERFLNHPEMRRATIEGLSRGSVPPGLSGDDTDRT
;
A
#
# COMPACT_ATOMS: atom_id res chain seq x y z
N MET A 1 14.13 45.07 2.67
CA MET A 1 14.76 44.37 1.53
C MET A 1 14.27 42.93 1.59
N SER A 2 13.26 42.61 0.80
CA SER A 2 12.63 41.29 0.79
C SER A 2 13.46 40.35 -0.09
N GLU A 3 14.03 39.30 0.51
CA GLU A 3 14.65 38.21 -0.24
C GLU A 3 13.56 37.45 -1.00
N ALA A 4 13.55 37.61 -2.32
CA ALA A 4 12.75 36.79 -3.21
C ALA A 4 13.35 35.37 -3.20
N GLY A 5 12.62 34.41 -2.64
CA GLY A 5 12.98 32.99 -2.66
C GLY A 5 13.09 32.49 -4.10
N GLU A 6 14.22 31.84 -4.41
CA GLU A 6 14.51 31.26 -5.72
C GLU A 6 13.38 30.34 -6.22
N PRO A 7 13.00 30.43 -7.51
CA PRO A 7 12.00 29.56 -8.10
C PRO A 7 12.52 28.11 -8.14
N LYS A 8 11.74 27.18 -7.58
CA LYS A 8 12.03 25.74 -7.68
C LYS A 8 12.14 25.32 -9.15
N PRO A 9 13.20 24.58 -9.55
CA PRO A 9 13.38 24.19 -10.94
C PRO A 9 12.25 23.25 -11.39
N SER A 10 11.66 23.56 -12.55
CA SER A 10 10.55 22.83 -13.19
C SER A 10 11.00 21.55 -13.91
N GLY A 11 11.99 20.86 -13.36
CA GLY A 11 12.64 19.69 -13.95
C GLY A 11 12.88 18.57 -12.94
N ASP A 12 13.39 17.44 -13.43
CA ASP A 12 13.83 16.36 -12.54
C ASP A 12 14.90 16.90 -11.58
N VAL A 13 14.65 16.81 -10.28
CA VAL A 13 15.59 17.23 -9.22
C VAL A 13 16.86 16.37 -9.19
N LEU A 14 16.88 15.24 -9.89
CA LEU A 14 18.02 14.34 -10.02
C LEU A 14 18.65 14.45 -11.42
N THR A 15 19.98 14.34 -11.47
CA THR A 15 20.69 14.17 -12.74
C THR A 15 20.31 12.83 -13.41
N PRO A 16 20.50 12.67 -14.73
CA PRO A 16 20.19 11.41 -15.41
C PRO A 16 20.88 10.18 -14.79
N ALA A 17 22.13 10.32 -14.35
CA ALA A 17 22.88 9.26 -13.66
C ALA A 17 22.27 8.93 -12.27
N GLN A 18 21.90 9.96 -11.50
CA GLN A 18 21.21 9.78 -10.22
C GLN A 18 19.83 9.14 -10.39
N ARG A 19 19.07 9.56 -11.39
CA ARG A 19 17.76 8.98 -11.74
C ARG A 19 17.91 7.51 -12.14
N SER A 20 18.86 7.20 -13.03
CA SER A 20 19.15 5.81 -13.44
C SER A 20 19.50 4.95 -12.23
N ARG A 21 20.39 5.44 -11.35
CA ARG A 21 20.79 4.75 -10.11
C ARG A 21 19.63 4.60 -9.11
N CYS A 22 18.71 5.57 -9.05
CA CYS A 22 17.51 5.49 -8.23
C CYS A 22 16.57 4.40 -8.78
N MET A 23 16.28 4.45 -10.07
CA MET A 23 15.40 3.49 -10.75
C MET A 23 15.93 2.05 -10.67
N SER A 24 17.26 1.84 -10.78
CA SER A 24 17.85 0.51 -10.69
C SER A 24 17.75 -0.12 -9.29
N ARG A 25 17.51 0.68 -8.25
CA ARG A 25 17.31 0.22 -6.88
C ARG A 25 15.86 -0.07 -6.52
N ILE A 26 14.91 0.31 -7.38
CA ILE A 26 13.49 0.01 -7.15
C ILE A 26 13.29 -1.49 -7.36
N ARG A 27 12.98 -2.19 -6.27
CA ARG A 27 12.68 -3.63 -6.29
C ARG A 27 11.19 -3.85 -6.50
N SER A 28 10.85 -4.91 -7.23
CA SER A 28 9.46 -5.32 -7.47
C SER A 28 8.92 -6.30 -6.41
N ARG A 29 9.73 -6.66 -5.41
CA ARG A 29 9.43 -7.59 -4.32
C ARG A 29 10.41 -7.40 -3.17
N ASP A 30 10.10 -7.97 -2.02
CA ASP A 30 10.87 -7.86 -0.78
C ASP A 30 11.14 -6.39 -0.43
N THR A 31 10.13 -5.55 -0.66
CA THR A 31 10.15 -4.14 -0.27
C THR A 31 10.08 -4.01 1.26
N GLY A 32 10.45 -2.84 1.80
CA GLY A 32 10.38 -2.59 3.24
C GLY A 32 8.99 -2.88 3.85
N PRO A 33 7.89 -2.36 3.28
CA PRO A 33 6.53 -2.69 3.72
C PRO A 33 6.20 -4.18 3.67
N GLU A 34 6.60 -4.88 2.59
CA GLU A 34 6.40 -6.33 2.48
C GLU A 34 7.10 -7.11 3.60
N ILE A 35 8.38 -6.82 3.83
CA ILE A 35 9.18 -7.49 4.86
C ILE A 35 8.60 -7.24 6.24
N LEU A 36 8.15 -6.01 6.53
CA LEU A 36 7.54 -5.65 7.81
C LEU A 36 6.29 -6.48 8.09
N ILE A 37 5.33 -6.49 7.15
CA ILE A 37 4.07 -7.24 7.32
C ILE A 37 4.35 -8.74 7.44
N ARG A 38 5.23 -9.27 6.58
CA ARG A 38 5.62 -10.68 6.61
C ARG A 38 6.18 -11.10 7.95
N ARG A 39 7.16 -10.36 8.47
CA ARG A 39 7.80 -10.67 9.76
C ARG A 39 6.80 -10.59 10.90
N ALA A 40 5.97 -9.54 10.94
CA ALA A 40 5.00 -9.36 12.00
C ALA A 40 3.93 -10.46 12.01
N LEU A 41 3.31 -10.77 10.86
CA LEU A 41 2.32 -11.85 10.77
C LEU A 41 2.93 -13.22 11.10
N PHE A 42 4.17 -13.47 10.69
CA PHE A 42 4.87 -14.72 11.05
C PHE A 42 5.12 -14.82 12.56
N ALA A 43 5.53 -13.71 13.19
CA ALA A 43 5.72 -13.64 14.64
C ALA A 43 4.41 -13.85 15.41
N ARG A 44 3.26 -13.44 14.84
CA ARG A 44 1.91 -13.70 15.35
C ARG A 44 1.36 -15.10 15.00
N GLY A 45 2.22 -16.01 14.51
CA GLY A 45 1.87 -17.41 14.27
C GLY A 45 1.23 -17.72 12.92
N TYR A 46 1.03 -16.72 12.05
CA TYR A 46 0.48 -16.97 10.72
C TYR A 46 1.53 -17.64 9.80
N ARG A 47 1.06 -18.60 9.00
CA ARG A 47 1.83 -19.26 7.95
C ARG A 47 1.22 -18.93 6.60
N TYR A 48 2.07 -18.62 5.64
CA TYR A 48 1.68 -18.13 4.33
C TYR A 48 2.68 -18.54 3.25
N ARG A 49 2.23 -18.43 2.00
CA ARG A 49 3.09 -18.45 0.82
C ARG A 49 3.34 -17.02 0.38
N ILE A 50 4.44 -16.79 -0.33
CA ILE A 50 4.79 -15.48 -0.89
C ILE A 50 4.84 -15.56 -2.42
N HIS A 51 4.41 -14.49 -3.09
CA HIS A 51 4.50 -14.32 -4.54
C HIS A 51 4.05 -15.55 -5.34
N ASP A 52 2.88 -16.12 -4.99
CA ASP A 52 2.39 -17.35 -5.61
C ASP A 52 2.11 -17.14 -7.10
N ARG A 53 2.96 -17.73 -7.95
CA ARG A 53 2.92 -17.57 -9.41
C ARG A 53 1.70 -18.22 -10.05
N LYS A 54 0.98 -19.08 -9.32
CA LYS A 54 -0.23 -19.74 -9.80
C LYS A 54 -1.46 -18.84 -9.69
N LEU A 55 -1.38 -17.76 -8.92
CA LEU A 55 -2.48 -16.82 -8.74
C LEU A 55 -2.33 -15.59 -9.65
N PRO A 56 -3.44 -15.05 -10.18
CA PRO A 56 -3.46 -13.79 -10.91
C PRO A 56 -2.74 -12.69 -10.12
N GLY A 57 -1.87 -11.93 -10.80
CA GLY A 57 -1.16 -10.79 -10.21
C GLY A 57 -0.05 -11.13 -9.21
N ARG A 58 0.22 -12.41 -8.93
CA ARG A 58 1.27 -12.87 -8.01
C ARG A 58 1.22 -12.16 -6.64
N PRO A 59 0.14 -12.37 -5.86
CA PRO A 59 -0.05 -11.67 -4.59
C PRO A 59 1.15 -11.81 -3.65
N ASP A 60 1.43 -10.77 -2.88
CA ASP A 60 2.62 -10.72 -2.01
C ASP A 60 2.58 -11.76 -0.90
N ILE A 61 1.41 -11.94 -0.27
CA ILE A 61 1.19 -12.90 0.81
C ILE A 61 -0.11 -13.66 0.55
N VAL A 62 -0.06 -14.99 0.63
CA VAL A 62 -1.19 -15.88 0.34
C VAL A 62 -1.43 -16.83 1.51
N PHE A 63 -2.69 -16.95 1.93
CA PHE A 63 -3.16 -17.84 3.00
C PHE A 63 -4.13 -18.88 2.41
N PRO A 64 -3.64 -20.00 1.86
CA PRO A 64 -4.50 -20.97 1.17
C PRO A 64 -5.65 -21.51 2.05
N GLY A 65 -5.35 -21.87 3.31
CA GLY A 65 -6.35 -22.39 4.24
C GLY A 65 -7.43 -21.39 4.65
N ARG A 66 -7.20 -20.08 4.43
CA ARG A 66 -8.15 -19.01 4.75
C ARG A 66 -8.85 -18.45 3.51
N ARG A 67 -8.55 -19.00 2.33
CA ARG A 67 -8.92 -18.47 1.00
C ARG A 67 -8.73 -16.95 0.90
N ALA A 68 -7.60 -16.47 1.41
CA ALA A 68 -7.30 -15.04 1.54
C ALA A 68 -5.89 -14.70 1.04
N LEU A 69 -5.70 -13.46 0.61
CA LEU A 69 -4.42 -12.91 0.20
C LEU A 69 -4.29 -11.44 0.63
N ILE A 70 -3.05 -11.00 0.78
CA ILE A 70 -2.68 -9.61 1.04
C ILE A 70 -1.81 -9.11 -0.11
N MET A 71 -2.21 -7.98 -0.69
CA MET A 71 -1.45 -7.24 -1.69
C MET A 71 -0.86 -5.99 -1.04
N ILE A 72 0.43 -5.74 -1.24
CA ILE A 72 1.16 -4.63 -0.65
C ILE A 72 1.51 -3.66 -1.77
N HIS A 73 0.69 -2.63 -1.93
CA HIS A 73 0.77 -1.75 -3.09
C HIS A 73 1.61 -0.51 -2.80
N GLY A 74 2.67 -0.33 -3.59
CA GLY A 74 3.36 0.95 -3.70
C GLY A 74 2.41 2.01 -4.24
N CYS A 75 2.24 3.12 -3.50
CA CYS A 75 1.23 4.13 -3.83
C CYS A 75 1.45 4.74 -5.22
N PHE A 76 2.72 4.95 -5.60
CA PHE A 76 3.10 5.47 -6.92
C PHE A 76 2.70 4.52 -8.05
N TRP A 77 3.15 3.26 -7.98
CA TRP A 77 3.03 2.30 -9.08
C TRP A 77 1.60 1.87 -9.38
N HIS A 78 0.75 1.89 -8.35
CA HIS A 78 -0.66 1.52 -8.43
C HIS A 78 -1.59 2.76 -8.36
N THR A 79 -1.03 3.97 -8.42
CA THR A 79 -1.78 5.25 -8.45
C THR A 79 -2.86 5.37 -7.37
N HIS A 80 -2.44 5.32 -6.12
CA HIS A 80 -3.34 5.36 -4.96
C HIS A 80 -4.18 6.64 -4.86
N GLY A 81 -3.63 7.79 -5.22
CA GLY A 81 -4.26 9.11 -5.03
C GLY A 81 -3.79 9.84 -3.77
N CYS A 82 -2.80 9.30 -3.05
CA CYS A 82 -2.22 9.93 -1.87
C CYS A 82 -0.96 10.76 -2.20
N HIS A 83 -0.37 11.38 -1.17
CA HIS A 83 0.84 12.20 -1.30
C HIS A 83 2.08 11.47 -1.84
N LEU A 84 2.09 10.14 -1.86
CA LEU A 84 3.18 9.31 -2.41
C LEU A 84 2.96 8.92 -3.88
N SER A 85 1.83 9.29 -4.49
CA SER A 85 1.47 8.86 -5.85
C SER A 85 1.41 9.99 -6.87
N ALA A 86 2.20 11.05 -6.67
CA ALA A 86 2.24 12.16 -7.61
C ALA A 86 2.86 11.73 -8.96
N THR A 87 2.18 12.06 -10.06
CA THR A 87 2.70 11.83 -11.41
C THR A 87 3.91 12.74 -11.66
N PRO A 88 5.05 12.22 -12.15
CA PRO A 88 6.21 13.06 -12.41
C PRO A 88 5.92 14.07 -13.53
N ALA A 89 6.39 15.31 -13.36
CA ALA A 89 6.24 16.35 -14.37
C ALA A 89 7.04 16.02 -15.65
N THR A 90 8.20 15.38 -15.51
CA THR A 90 9.05 14.96 -16.62
C THR A 90 8.53 13.68 -17.26
N ARG A 91 8.47 13.64 -18.61
CA ARG A 91 7.93 12.51 -19.40
C ARG A 91 6.49 12.14 -19.00
N ARG A 92 5.64 13.14 -18.79
CA ARG A 92 4.29 12.99 -18.28
C ARG A 92 3.45 11.95 -19.03
N GLU A 93 3.38 12.05 -20.36
CA GLU A 93 2.60 11.12 -21.20
C GLU A 93 3.03 9.66 -21.02
N PHE A 94 4.34 9.41 -20.92
CA PHE A 94 4.87 8.08 -20.65
C PHE A 94 4.40 7.55 -19.30
N TRP A 95 4.44 8.39 -18.25
CA TRP A 95 4.01 8.00 -16.92
C TRP A 95 2.50 7.81 -16.83
N GLU A 96 1.70 8.70 -17.40
CA GLU A 96 0.24 8.55 -17.44
C GLU A 96 -0.17 7.25 -18.13
N ARG A 97 0.42 6.94 -19.29
CA ARG A 97 0.19 5.68 -19.98
C ARG A 97 0.60 4.48 -19.12
N LYS A 98 1.83 4.48 -18.59
CA LYS A 98 2.37 3.36 -17.79
C LYS A 98 1.55 3.09 -16.53
N LEU A 99 1.18 4.15 -15.82
CA LEU A 99 0.40 4.05 -14.59
C LEU A 99 -1.05 3.63 -14.89
N GLY A 100 -1.62 4.11 -16.01
CA GLY A 100 -2.91 3.65 -16.52
C GLY A 100 -2.93 2.15 -16.86
N GLU A 101 -1.90 1.66 -17.55
CA GLU A 101 -1.73 0.22 -17.83
C GLU A 101 -1.61 -0.63 -16.56
N ASN A 102 -0.90 -0.12 -15.55
CA ASN A 102 -0.79 -0.78 -14.25
C ASN A 102 -2.15 -0.87 -13.56
N ARG A 103 -2.90 0.23 -13.46
CA ARG A 103 -4.26 0.25 -12.88
C ARG A 103 -5.18 -0.74 -13.60
N ALA A 104 -5.20 -0.71 -14.94
CA ALA A 104 -6.01 -1.63 -15.71
C ALA A 104 -5.61 -3.10 -15.48
N ARG A 105 -4.32 -3.39 -15.25
CA ARG A 105 -3.85 -4.72 -14.87
C ARG A 105 -4.34 -5.10 -13.47
N ASP A 106 -4.28 -4.19 -12.51
CA ASP A 106 -4.74 -4.41 -11.14
C ASP A 106 -6.24 -4.76 -11.12
N ASP A 107 -7.06 -4.03 -11.88
CA ASP A 107 -8.51 -4.29 -11.99
C ASP A 107 -8.79 -5.70 -12.53
N ARG A 108 -8.07 -6.12 -13.58
CA ARG A 108 -8.18 -7.49 -14.13
C ARG A 108 -7.77 -8.55 -13.12
N VAL A 109 -6.69 -8.31 -12.39
CA VAL A 109 -6.18 -9.22 -11.35
C VAL A 109 -7.20 -9.36 -10.22
N LEU A 110 -7.70 -8.24 -9.69
CA LEU A 110 -8.66 -8.23 -8.60
C LEU A 110 -9.95 -8.95 -9.00
N ASN A 111 -10.45 -8.72 -10.22
CA ASN A 111 -11.63 -9.43 -10.70
C ASN A 111 -11.38 -10.94 -10.84
N ALA A 112 -10.24 -11.35 -11.40
CA ALA A 112 -9.88 -12.76 -11.53
C ALA A 112 -9.76 -13.47 -10.16
N LEU A 113 -9.13 -12.82 -9.17
CA LEU A 113 -9.02 -13.33 -7.81
C LEU A 113 -10.41 -13.47 -7.16
N ARG A 114 -11.27 -12.45 -7.31
CA ARG A 114 -12.64 -12.48 -6.80
C ARG A 114 -13.47 -13.59 -7.43
N LEU A 115 -13.41 -13.76 -8.74
CA LEU A 115 -14.12 -14.85 -9.45
C LEU A 115 -13.61 -16.22 -9.04
N ALA A 116 -12.31 -16.35 -8.75
CA ALA A 116 -11.75 -17.54 -8.14
C ALA A 116 -12.09 -17.68 -6.64
N GLY A 117 -12.93 -16.81 -6.06
CA GLY A 117 -13.39 -16.90 -4.68
C GLY A 117 -12.34 -16.51 -3.63
N TRP A 118 -11.28 -15.80 -4.00
CA TRP A 118 -10.28 -15.30 -3.05
C TRP A 118 -10.75 -14.01 -2.37
N ARG A 119 -10.51 -13.92 -1.06
CA ARG A 119 -10.65 -12.68 -0.29
C ARG A 119 -9.37 -11.86 -0.45
N VAL A 120 -9.50 -10.56 -0.67
CA VAL A 120 -8.36 -9.68 -0.99
C VAL A 120 -8.26 -8.52 0.01
N LEU A 121 -7.13 -8.43 0.71
CA LEU A 121 -6.76 -7.23 1.46
C LEU A 121 -5.66 -6.48 0.72
N THR A 122 -5.86 -5.19 0.47
CA THR A 122 -4.82 -4.31 -0.06
C THR A 122 -4.26 -3.44 1.06
N VAL A 123 -2.95 -3.51 1.31
CA VAL A 123 -2.23 -2.59 2.20
C VAL A 123 -1.41 -1.63 1.35
N TRP A 124 -1.76 -0.34 1.41
CA TRP A 124 -1.03 0.69 0.67
C TRP A 124 0.23 1.11 1.41
N GLU A 125 1.29 1.41 0.64
CA GLU A 125 2.59 1.85 1.18
C GLU A 125 2.46 3.04 2.13
N CYS A 126 1.55 3.98 1.87
CA CYS A 126 1.33 5.15 2.72
C CYS A 126 0.77 4.82 4.12
N ALA A 127 0.25 3.61 4.34
CA ALA A 127 -0.11 3.14 5.68
C ALA A 127 1.14 2.91 6.54
N LEU A 128 2.28 2.58 5.93
CA LEU A 128 3.53 2.22 6.62
C LEU A 128 4.66 3.24 6.40
N ARG A 129 4.52 4.14 5.42
CA ARG A 129 5.53 5.14 5.05
C ARG A 129 4.93 6.52 4.84
N GLY A 130 5.80 7.53 4.91
CA GLY A 130 5.43 8.92 4.67
C GLY A 130 4.85 9.61 5.90
N LYS A 131 4.31 10.81 5.67
CA LYS A 131 3.83 11.72 6.73
C LYS A 131 2.50 11.31 7.34
N ASN A 132 1.73 10.47 6.64
CA ASN A 132 0.42 9.99 7.08
C ASN A 132 0.45 8.50 7.44
N ARG A 133 1.62 7.95 7.78
CA ARG A 133 1.70 6.54 8.18
C ARG A 133 0.89 6.30 9.45
N GLN A 134 0.29 5.13 9.54
CA GLN A 134 -0.31 4.63 10.76
C GLN A 134 0.77 4.08 11.70
N ASP A 135 0.37 3.78 12.93
CA ASP A 135 1.17 2.89 13.79
C ASP A 135 1.30 1.50 13.12
N PRO A 136 2.52 0.94 12.99
CA PRO A 136 2.70 -0.37 12.38
C PRO A 136 1.92 -1.48 13.09
N GLY A 137 1.82 -1.46 14.42
CA GLY A 137 1.05 -2.43 15.19
C GLY A 137 -0.42 -2.43 14.77
N ALA A 138 -1.03 -1.25 14.70
CA ALA A 138 -2.42 -1.08 14.25
C ALA A 138 -2.65 -1.61 12.82
N VAL A 139 -1.68 -1.45 11.91
CA VAL A 139 -1.75 -2.01 10.55
C VAL A 139 -1.75 -3.54 10.60
N ILE A 140 -0.91 -4.15 11.44
CA ILE A 140 -0.88 -5.62 11.57
C ILE A 140 -2.16 -6.13 12.25
N ASP A 141 -2.69 -5.44 13.25
CA ASP A 141 -3.96 -5.79 13.89
C ASP A 141 -5.12 -5.76 12.89
N ALA A 142 -5.13 -4.77 11.99
CA ALA A 142 -6.11 -4.70 10.91
C ALA A 142 -5.95 -5.85 9.89
N CYS A 143 -4.71 -6.26 9.58
CA CYS A 143 -4.45 -7.44 8.76
C CYS A 143 -5.01 -8.72 9.42
N GLU A 144 -4.76 -8.92 10.72
CA GLU A 144 -5.27 -10.10 11.45
C GLU A 144 -6.79 -10.13 11.48
N ARG A 145 -7.42 -8.98 11.74
CA ARG A 145 -8.88 -8.84 11.70
C ARG A 145 -9.42 -9.34 10.36
N PHE A 146 -8.91 -8.85 9.24
CA PHE A 146 -9.32 -9.34 7.92
C PHE A 146 -9.12 -10.87 7.78
N LEU A 147 -7.98 -11.39 8.23
CA LEU A 147 -7.66 -12.83 8.11
C LEU A 147 -8.56 -13.72 8.98
N ASN A 148 -9.06 -13.21 10.10
CA ASN A 148 -9.90 -13.93 11.06
C ASN A 148 -11.41 -13.76 10.80
N HIS A 149 -11.80 -12.85 9.91
CA HIS A 149 -13.20 -12.58 9.54
C HIS A 149 -13.52 -13.09 8.12
N PRO A 150 -13.92 -14.36 7.94
CA PRO A 150 -14.11 -14.99 6.63
C PRO A 150 -15.20 -14.34 5.74
N GLU A 151 -16.14 -13.62 6.34
CA GLU A 151 -17.16 -12.81 5.68
C GLU A 151 -16.58 -11.59 4.95
N MET A 152 -15.43 -11.09 5.39
CA MET A 152 -14.77 -9.93 4.79
C MET A 152 -14.11 -10.32 3.46
N ARG A 153 -14.81 -10.06 2.34
CA ARG A 153 -14.34 -10.42 0.99
C ARG A 153 -13.26 -9.48 0.47
N ARG A 154 -13.34 -8.20 0.83
CA ARG A 154 -12.35 -7.20 0.43
C ARG A 154 -12.18 -6.16 1.54
N ALA A 155 -10.93 -5.72 1.74
CA ALA A 155 -10.61 -4.61 2.61
C ALA A 155 -9.39 -3.85 2.10
N THR A 156 -9.23 -2.62 2.57
CA THR A 156 -8.09 -1.77 2.25
C THR A 156 -7.55 -1.14 3.53
N ILE A 157 -6.24 -1.08 3.67
CA ILE A 157 -5.54 -0.31 4.71
C ILE A 157 -4.68 0.74 4.03
N GLU A 158 -4.87 2.01 4.37
CA GLU A 158 -4.19 3.15 3.76
C GLU A 158 -3.68 4.15 4.80
N GLY A 159 -2.99 5.21 4.37
CA GLY A 159 -2.48 6.22 5.30
C GLY A 159 -3.60 7.01 5.96
N LEU A 160 -3.33 7.60 7.11
CA LEU A 160 -4.29 8.44 7.83
C LEU A 160 -4.74 9.62 6.95
N SER A 161 -6.05 9.79 6.82
CA SER A 161 -6.65 11.03 6.29
C SER A 161 -6.29 12.18 7.21
N ARG A 162 -6.02 13.38 6.69
CA ARG A 162 -5.88 14.57 7.54
C ARG A 162 -7.14 14.67 8.41
N GLY A 163 -6.99 14.54 9.73
CA GLY A 163 -8.10 14.64 10.69
C GLY A 163 -8.64 13.31 11.25
N SER A 164 -8.13 12.14 10.87
CA SER A 164 -8.49 10.89 11.56
C SER A 164 -7.69 10.76 12.86
N VAL A 165 -8.32 11.08 13.99
CA VAL A 165 -7.85 10.67 15.32
C VAL A 165 -7.83 9.13 15.33
N PRO A 166 -6.79 8.46 15.86
CA PRO A 166 -6.83 7.02 16.07
C PRO A 166 -8.00 6.68 17.02
N PRO A 167 -8.68 5.53 16.89
CA PRO A 167 -9.73 5.14 17.82
C PRO A 167 -9.08 4.83 19.18
N GLY A 168 -8.94 5.85 20.00
CA GLY A 168 -8.60 5.77 21.41
C GLY A 168 -9.88 5.93 22.23
N LEU A 169 -10.37 4.81 22.73
CA LEU A 169 -11.17 4.65 23.96
C LEU A 169 -12.02 5.87 24.37
N SER A 170 -13.20 6.03 23.78
CA SER A 170 -14.31 6.62 24.53
C SER A 170 -14.95 5.51 25.34
N GLY A 171 -14.54 5.39 26.60
CA GLY A 171 -15.37 4.74 27.61
C GLY A 171 -16.62 5.60 27.78
N ASP A 172 -17.79 4.97 27.62
CA ASP A 172 -19.00 5.45 28.25
C ASP A 172 -18.76 5.53 29.75
N ASP A 173 -18.84 6.74 30.31
CA ASP A 173 -19.43 6.96 31.63
C ASP A 173 -19.57 8.48 31.86
N THR A 174 -20.80 8.95 31.92
CA THR A 174 -21.41 9.37 33.20
C THR A 174 -22.84 9.83 32.93
N ASP A 175 -23.78 8.99 33.35
CA ASP A 175 -25.02 9.43 33.95
C ASP A 175 -24.69 10.19 35.25
N ARG A 176 -25.05 11.48 35.34
CA ARG A 176 -25.37 12.11 36.63
C ARG A 176 -26.13 13.42 36.49
N THR A 177 -27.39 13.35 36.91
CA THR A 177 -28.33 14.39 37.42
C THR A 177 -28.82 15.47 36.46
#